data_AF-A0A2G0E5V1-F1
#
_entry.id   AF-A0A2G0E5V1-F1
#
_cell.length_a   1.000
_cell.length_b   1.000
_cell.length_c   1.000
_cell.angle_alpha   90.00
_cell.angle_beta   90.00
_cell.angle_gamma   90.00
#
_symmetry.space_group_name_H-M   'P 1'
#
loop_
_entity.id
_entity.type
_entity.pdbx_description
1 polymer ?
#
loop_
_entity_poly.entity_id
_entity_poly.type
_entity_poly.pdbx_seq_one_letter_code
_entity_poly.pdbx_strand_id
1 'polypeptide(L)'
;NARFQSFTTILLICLFTFSAILPLYLPKVHQSLEETSEPIREYLNDEGLYDTLHEYQLTGSARTGFSENDEQLGGPLYDNGEVVFTANQKVNGYWKIENKNHYTGSGWVEDPEAPIQPIQEFPVDITSYQTV
;
A
#
# COMPACT_ATOMS: atom_id res chain seq x y z
N ASN A 1 24.20 -44.23 -4.97
CA ASN A 1 23.28 -43.06 -4.86
C ASN A 1 23.13 -42.45 -3.47
N ALA A 2 23.42 -43.14 -2.36
CA ALA A 2 23.33 -42.54 -1.01
C ALA A 2 24.34 -41.39 -0.76
N ARG A 3 25.59 -41.53 -1.22
CA ARG A 3 26.63 -40.48 -1.06
C ARG A 3 26.30 -39.15 -1.77
N PHE A 4 25.67 -39.24 -2.94
CA PHE A 4 25.21 -38.07 -3.68
C PHE A 4 24.05 -37.38 -2.95
N GLN A 5 23.08 -38.16 -2.44
CA GLN A 5 21.97 -37.65 -1.65
C GLN A 5 22.46 -36.96 -0.37
N SER A 6 23.38 -37.56 0.40
CA SER A 6 23.94 -36.94 1.60
C SER A 6 24.63 -35.62 1.31
N PHE A 7 25.38 -35.54 0.20
CA PHE A 7 26.04 -34.30 -0.19
C PHE A 7 25.04 -33.19 -0.54
N THR A 8 24.00 -33.51 -1.31
CA THR A 8 22.95 -32.56 -1.68
C THR A 8 22.17 -32.08 -0.45
N THR A 9 21.87 -32.96 0.50
CA THR A 9 21.18 -32.58 1.74
C THR A 9 22.03 -31.62 2.58
N ILE A 10 23.34 -31.89 2.72
CA ILE A 10 24.25 -30.99 3.44
C ILE A 10 24.33 -29.62 2.75
N LEU A 11 24.42 -29.59 1.41
CA LEU A 11 24.44 -28.34 0.64
C LEU A 11 23.16 -27.51 0.85
N LEU A 12 21.98 -28.15 0.83
CA LEU A 12 20.70 -27.48 1.06
C LEU A 12 20.58 -26.93 2.47
N ILE A 13 21.06 -27.66 3.48
CA ILE A 13 21.09 -27.17 4.86
C ILE A 13 22.01 -25.95 4.97
N CYS A 14 23.20 -25.98 4.36
CA CYS A 14 24.11 -24.84 4.35
C CYS A 14 23.51 -23.62 3.64
N LEU A 15 22.79 -23.80 2.54
CA LEU A 15 22.10 -22.71 1.85
C LEU A 15 20.97 -22.12 2.69
N PHE A 16 20.19 -22.96 3.36
CA PHE A 16 19.11 -22.52 4.25
C PHE A 16 19.65 -21.73 5.45
N THR A 17 20.70 -22.23 6.09
CA THR A 17 21.31 -21.54 7.23
C THR A 17 21.96 -20.22 6.79
N PHE A 18 22.66 -20.20 5.66
CA PHE A 18 23.22 -18.97 5.09
C PHE A 18 22.12 -17.94 4.80
N SER A 19 21.02 -18.35 4.14
CA SER A 19 19.89 -17.46 3.84
C SER A 19 19.21 -16.92 5.10
N ALA A 20 19.15 -17.69 6.19
CA ALA A 20 18.55 -17.24 7.44
C ALA A 20 19.45 -16.27 8.23
N ILE A 21 20.78 -16.41 8.07
CA ILE A 21 21.77 -15.60 8.78
C ILE A 21 22.08 -14.29 8.02
N LEU A 22 22.02 -14.32 6.68
CA LEU A 22 22.36 -13.18 5.83
C LEU A 22 21.65 -11.85 6.22
N PRO A 23 20.34 -11.82 6.55
CA PRO A 23 19.65 -10.58 6.90
C PRO A 23 20.09 -9.98 8.25
N LEU A 24 20.75 -10.75 9.11
CA LEU A 24 21.24 -10.28 10.41
C LEU A 24 22.49 -9.42 10.30
N TYR A 25 23.22 -9.53 9.18
CA TYR A 25 24.48 -8.82 8.95
C TYR A 25 24.39 -7.78 7.82
N LEU A 26 23.30 -7.79 7.04
CA LEU A 26 23.06 -6.76 6.04
C LEU A 26 22.49 -5.51 6.73
N PRO A 27 23.10 -4.32 6.55
CA PRO A 27 22.49 -3.08 7.01
C PRO A 27 21.12 -2.93 6.33
N LYS A 28 20.15 -2.36 7.06
CA LYS A 28 18.84 -2.06 6.47
C LYS A 28 19.07 -1.07 5.33
N VAL A 29 19.00 -1.55 4.10
CA VAL A 29 19.32 -0.77 2.89
C VAL A 29 18.53 0.53 2.86
N HIS A 30 17.27 0.50 3.29
CA HIS A 30 16.41 1.68 3.42
C HIS A 30 16.97 2.74 4.38
N GLN A 31 17.51 2.35 5.53
CA GLN A 31 18.07 3.28 6.50
C GLN A 31 19.35 3.93 5.96
N SER A 32 20.22 3.15 5.32
CA SER A 32 21.44 3.69 4.72
C SER A 32 21.15 4.63 3.55
N LEU A 33 20.15 4.31 2.72
CA LEU A 33 19.71 5.21 1.65
C LEU A 33 19.11 6.50 2.21
N GLU A 34 18.31 6.40 3.27
CA GLU A 34 17.69 7.54 3.94
C GLU A 34 18.75 8.47 4.53
N GLU A 35 19.67 7.94 5.35
CA GLU A 35 20.80 8.67 5.95
C GLU A 35 21.71 9.30 4.89
N THR A 36 22.00 8.59 3.80
CA THR A 36 22.84 9.13 2.72
C THR A 36 22.13 10.26 1.96
N SER A 37 20.80 10.17 1.83
CA SER A 37 19.99 11.17 1.13
C SER A 37 19.61 12.39 1.99
N GLU A 38 19.75 12.29 3.31
CA GLU A 38 19.35 13.33 4.27
C GLU A 38 19.94 14.71 3.93
N PRO A 39 21.26 14.88 3.68
CA PRO A 39 21.82 16.22 3.46
C PRO A 39 21.31 16.88 2.18
N ILE A 40 21.03 16.06 1.14
CA ILE A 40 20.46 16.54 -0.12
C ILE A 40 19.00 16.95 0.11
N ARG A 41 18.25 16.13 0.85
CA ARG A 41 16.86 16.43 1.20
C ARG A 41 16.76 17.73 2.02
N GLU A 42 17.64 17.91 3.00
CA GLU A 42 17.72 19.13 3.82
C GLU A 42 18.01 20.37 2.96
N TYR A 43 19.04 20.30 2.10
CA TYR A 43 19.39 21.39 1.19
C TYR A 43 18.24 21.77 0.26
N LEU A 44 17.57 20.78 -0.34
CA LEU A 44 16.44 21.03 -1.23
C LEU A 44 15.23 21.61 -0.48
N ASN A 45 15.06 21.25 0.80
CA ASN A 45 14.05 21.81 1.66
C ASN A 45 14.33 23.28 2.00
N ASP A 46 15.56 23.61 2.37
CA ASP A 46 15.98 24.99 2.68
C ASP A 46 15.92 25.91 1.45
N GLU A 47 16.22 25.39 0.25
CA GLU A 47 16.07 26.12 -1.02
C GLU A 47 14.60 26.27 -1.46
N GLY A 48 13.65 25.82 -0.64
CA GLY A 48 12.21 25.97 -0.89
C GLY A 48 11.69 25.10 -2.03
N LEU A 49 12.45 24.08 -2.48
CA LEU A 49 11.97 23.17 -3.54
C LEU A 49 10.70 22.46 -3.09
N TYR A 50 10.66 21.95 -1.85
CA TYR A 50 9.47 21.29 -1.33
C TYR A 50 8.31 22.25 -1.14
N ASP A 51 8.54 23.51 -0.76
CA ASP A 51 7.50 24.55 -0.67
C ASP A 51 6.94 24.91 -2.06
N THR A 52 7.80 25.00 -3.07
CA THR A 52 7.42 25.29 -4.46
C THR A 52 6.64 24.11 -5.07
N LEU A 53 7.05 22.88 -4.75
CA LEU A 53 6.28 21.67 -5.07
C LEU A 53 4.96 21.66 -4.30
N HIS A 54 4.94 22.06 -3.02
CA HIS A 54 3.78 22.14 -2.14
C HIS A 54 2.75 23.15 -2.65
N GLU A 55 3.17 24.30 -3.18
CA GLU A 55 2.30 25.30 -3.80
C GLU A 55 1.73 24.81 -5.14
N TYR A 56 2.51 24.03 -5.90
CA TYR A 56 1.97 23.25 -7.03
C TYR A 56 0.98 22.16 -6.55
N GLN A 57 1.14 21.65 -5.31
CA GLN A 57 0.35 20.59 -4.65
C GLN A 57 -0.88 21.09 -3.87
N LEU A 58 -1.04 22.39 -3.62
CA LEU A 58 -2.28 22.97 -3.05
C LEU A 58 -3.46 22.91 -4.04
N THR A 59 -3.22 22.51 -5.29
CA THR A 59 -4.26 22.10 -6.23
C THR A 59 -4.67 20.63 -6.11
N GLY A 60 -4.00 19.82 -5.26
CA GLY A 60 -4.35 18.41 -5.03
C GLY A 60 -3.36 17.66 -4.14
N SER A 61 -3.61 17.62 -2.82
CA SER A 61 -2.89 16.71 -1.92
C SER A 61 -3.56 15.33 -1.95
N ALA A 62 -3.12 14.48 -2.89
CA ALA A 62 -3.55 13.08 -2.92
C ALA A 62 -2.86 12.31 -1.78
N ARG A 63 -3.66 11.64 -0.94
CA ARG A 63 -3.19 10.75 0.13
C ARG A 63 -3.58 9.33 -0.21
N THR A 64 -2.80 8.35 0.24
CA THR A 64 -3.22 6.95 0.13
C THR A 64 -4.51 6.75 0.93
N GLY A 65 -5.51 6.10 0.35
CA GLY A 65 -6.81 5.92 0.98
C GLY A 65 -7.91 5.78 -0.04
N PHE A 66 -9.15 5.76 0.43
CA PHE A 66 -10.33 5.81 -0.42
C PHE A 66 -10.77 7.27 -0.65
N SER A 67 -11.16 7.60 -1.87
CA SER A 67 -11.70 8.90 -2.28
C SER A 67 -12.96 8.67 -3.11
N GLU A 68 -13.97 9.54 -2.98
CA GLU A 68 -15.15 9.52 -3.85
C GLU A 68 -14.82 10.14 -5.23
N ASN A 69 -13.83 11.03 -5.29
CA ASN A 69 -13.38 11.64 -6.53
C ASN A 69 -12.14 10.92 -7.06
N ASP A 70 -12.32 10.21 -8.17
CA ASP A 70 -11.27 9.50 -8.92
C ASP A 70 -11.10 10.05 -10.34
N GLU A 71 -11.58 11.27 -10.62
CA GLU A 71 -11.56 11.86 -11.97
C GLU A 71 -10.15 12.05 -12.53
N GLN A 72 -9.18 12.17 -11.64
CA GLN A 72 -7.76 12.30 -11.93
C GLN A 72 -6.95 11.29 -11.12
N LEU A 73 -6.32 10.34 -11.81
CA LEU A 73 -5.46 9.33 -11.20
C LEU A 73 -3.97 9.68 -11.36
N GLY A 74 -3.18 9.21 -10.41
CA GLY A 74 -1.72 9.38 -10.40
C GLY A 74 -1.26 10.66 -9.70
N GLY A 75 -0.01 11.04 -9.94
CA GLY A 75 0.63 12.13 -9.22
C GLY A 75 1.30 11.70 -7.90
N PRO A 76 1.95 12.64 -7.20
CA PRO A 76 2.60 12.36 -5.93
C PRO A 76 1.56 12.02 -4.84
N LEU A 77 1.80 10.92 -4.12
CA LEU A 77 0.95 10.43 -3.04
C LEU A 77 1.70 10.46 -1.71
N TYR A 78 1.00 10.81 -0.64
CA TYR A 78 1.50 10.68 0.73
C TYR A 78 0.82 9.51 1.44
N ASP A 79 1.58 8.72 2.19
CA ASP A 79 1.04 7.66 3.03
C ASP A 79 0.15 8.25 4.14
N ASN A 80 -1.04 7.69 4.29
CA ASN A 80 -1.97 7.95 5.39
C ASN A 80 -2.19 6.64 6.18
N GLY A 81 -1.73 6.63 7.43
CA GLY A 81 -1.88 5.48 8.34
C GLY A 81 -3.17 5.50 9.17
N GLU A 82 -4.13 6.36 8.86
CA GLU A 82 -5.41 6.44 9.58
C GLU A 82 -6.23 5.16 9.43
N VAL A 83 -6.78 4.67 10.55
CA VAL A 83 -7.68 3.51 10.56
C VAL A 83 -9.06 3.96 10.09
N VAL A 84 -9.42 3.60 8.86
CA VAL A 84 -10.71 3.97 8.24
C VAL A 84 -11.88 3.09 8.71
N PHE A 85 -11.64 1.82 9.03
CA PHE A 85 -12.62 0.94 9.68
C PHE A 85 -11.92 -0.28 10.31
N THR A 86 -12.60 -0.96 11.22
CA THR A 86 -12.17 -2.25 11.79
C THR A 86 -13.27 -3.27 11.58
N ALA A 87 -12.92 -4.49 11.19
CA ALA A 87 -13.86 -5.58 10.97
C ALA A 87 -13.39 -6.86 11.64
N ASN A 88 -14.30 -7.56 12.31
CA ASN A 88 -14.12 -8.95 12.71
C ASN A 88 -14.67 -9.84 11.58
N GLN A 89 -13.89 -10.80 11.07
CA GLN A 89 -14.34 -11.67 9.98
C GLN A 89 -13.86 -13.11 10.21
N LYS A 90 -14.72 -14.08 9.85
CA LYS A 90 -14.41 -15.52 10.00
C LYS A 90 -13.53 -16.05 8.87
N VAL A 91 -13.65 -15.45 7.68
CA VAL A 91 -12.96 -15.85 6.45
C VAL A 91 -12.45 -14.58 5.77
N ASN A 92 -11.25 -14.62 5.21
CA ASN A 92 -10.68 -13.50 4.46
C ASN A 92 -11.53 -13.20 3.22
N GLY A 93 -11.83 -11.93 2.98
CA GLY A 93 -12.57 -11.47 1.82
C GLY A 93 -12.10 -10.11 1.29
N TYR A 94 -12.72 -9.70 0.20
CA TYR A 94 -12.53 -8.36 -0.38
C TYR A 94 -13.68 -7.45 0.04
N TRP A 95 -13.36 -6.26 0.57
CA TRP A 95 -14.34 -5.23 0.92
C TRP A 95 -14.56 -4.31 -0.29
N LYS A 96 -15.60 -4.59 -1.07
CA LYS A 96 -16.01 -3.72 -2.16
C LYS A 96 -16.73 -2.50 -1.59
N ILE A 97 -16.22 -1.30 -1.91
CA ILE A 97 -16.79 -0.03 -1.45
C ILE A 97 -17.70 0.58 -2.52
N GLU A 98 -17.21 0.69 -3.75
CA GLU A 98 -17.94 1.30 -4.86
C GLU A 98 -17.68 0.59 -6.19
N ASN A 99 -18.34 1.05 -7.25
CA ASN A 99 -18.14 0.57 -8.61
C ASN A 99 -18.30 1.73 -9.61
N LYS A 100 -17.19 2.12 -10.25
CA LYS A 100 -17.18 3.06 -11.37
C LYS A 100 -16.91 2.30 -12.67
N ASN A 101 -17.65 2.59 -13.72
CA ASN A 101 -17.63 1.87 -15.00
C ASN A 101 -17.18 2.74 -16.19
N HIS A 102 -16.98 4.06 -16.00
CA HIS A 102 -16.57 4.97 -17.06
C HIS A 102 -15.17 5.54 -16.81
N TYR A 103 -14.25 5.28 -17.75
CA TYR A 103 -12.88 5.79 -17.71
C TYR A 103 -12.69 6.93 -18.72
N THR A 104 -12.24 8.10 -18.26
CA THR A 104 -12.12 9.33 -19.06
C THR A 104 -10.79 9.44 -19.81
N GLY A 105 -9.82 8.57 -19.54
CA GLY A 105 -8.43 8.72 -19.99
C GLY A 105 -7.51 9.25 -18.88
N SER A 106 -8.05 10.03 -17.94
CA SER A 106 -7.33 10.57 -16.78
C SER A 106 -7.78 9.95 -15.46
N GLY A 107 -8.99 9.41 -15.39
CA GLY A 107 -9.52 8.75 -14.21
C GLY A 107 -10.90 8.16 -14.40
N TRP A 108 -11.59 7.87 -13.29
CA TRP A 108 -12.91 7.26 -13.26
C TRP A 108 -13.98 8.29 -12.88
N VAL A 109 -15.10 8.25 -13.60
CA VAL A 109 -16.31 9.03 -13.29
C VAL A 109 -17.48 8.08 -13.05
N GLU A 110 -18.47 8.57 -12.31
CA GLU A 110 -19.76 7.90 -12.24
C GLU A 110 -20.48 7.97 -13.58
N ASP A 111 -21.19 6.90 -13.89
CA ASP A 111 -22.07 6.86 -15.05
C ASP A 111 -23.41 7.55 -14.71
N PRO A 112 -23.75 8.66 -15.38
CA PRO A 112 -25.01 9.37 -15.12
C PRO A 112 -26.25 8.51 -15.37
N GLU A 113 -26.13 7.48 -16.21
CA GLU A 113 -27.22 6.57 -16.56
C GLU A 113 -27.35 5.40 -15.56
N ALA A 114 -26.33 5.18 -14.72
CA ALA A 114 -26.28 4.14 -13.71
C ALA A 114 -25.73 4.66 -12.36
N PRO A 115 -26.40 5.63 -11.71
CA PRO A 115 -25.93 6.22 -10.47
C PRO A 115 -25.84 5.17 -9.35
N ILE A 116 -24.78 5.28 -8.55
CA ILE A 116 -24.53 4.38 -7.42
C ILE A 116 -25.71 4.48 -6.43
N GLN A 117 -26.37 3.36 -6.18
CA GLN A 117 -27.45 3.28 -5.20
C GLN A 117 -26.90 2.81 -3.86
N PRO A 118 -27.17 3.50 -2.74
CA PRO A 118 -26.84 2.99 -1.42
C PRO A 118 -27.45 1.61 -1.22
N ILE A 119 -26.65 0.67 -0.70
CA ILE A 119 -27.13 -0.67 -0.35
C ILE A 119 -28.17 -0.52 0.77
N GLN A 120 -29.44 -0.79 0.48
CA GLN A 120 -30.51 -0.70 1.50
C GLN A 120 -30.48 -1.87 2.48
N GLU A 121 -30.05 -3.05 2.05
CA GLU A 121 -29.93 -4.24 2.90
C GLU A 121 -28.59 -4.92 2.64
N PHE A 122 -27.81 -5.08 3.71
CA PHE A 122 -26.56 -5.84 3.64
C PHE A 122 -26.90 -7.33 3.43
N PRO A 123 -26.29 -8.01 2.45
CA PRO A 123 -26.56 -9.44 2.18
C PRO A 123 -26.04 -10.36 3.28
N VAL A 124 -25.38 -9.82 4.32
CA VAL A 124 -24.82 -10.53 5.46
C VAL A 124 -25.18 -9.78 6.73
N ASP A 125 -25.68 -10.49 7.74
CA ASP A 125 -25.97 -9.92 9.06
C ASP A 125 -24.66 -9.55 9.77
N ILE A 126 -24.39 -8.26 9.88
CA ILE A 126 -23.20 -7.70 10.54
C ILE A 126 -23.35 -7.64 12.08
N THR A 127 -24.50 -8.02 12.63
CA THR A 127 -24.74 -7.98 14.09
C THR A 127 -24.45 -9.30 14.79
N SER A 128 -24.25 -10.40 14.05
CA SER A 128 -23.95 -11.71 14.63
C SER A 128 -22.45 -11.93 14.85
N TYR A 129 -21.80 -11.09 15.65
CA TYR A 129 -20.45 -11.37 16.16
C TYR A 129 -20.54 -11.70 17.65
N GLN A 130 -20.26 -12.96 17.99
CA GLN A 130 -19.95 -13.35 19.37
C GLN A 130 -18.55 -12.82 19.67
N THR A 131 -18.43 -11.91 20.64
CA THR A 131 -17.16 -11.63 21.31
C THR A 131 -16.60 -12.95 21.85
N VAL A 132 -15.49 -13.42 21.30
CA VAL A 132 -14.65 -14.45 21.91
C VAL A 132 -13.82 -13.85 23.03
#